data_AF-A0A2M9N4H8-F1
#
_entry.id   AF-A0A2M9N4H8-F1
#
_cell.length_a   1.000
_cell.length_b   1.000
_cell.length_c   1.000
_cell.angle_alpha   90.00
_cell.angle_beta   90.00
_cell.angle_gamma   90.00
#
_symmetry.space_group_name_H-M   'P 1'
#
loop_
_entity.id
_entity.type
_entity.pdbx_description
1 polymer ?
#
loop_
_entity_poly.entity_id
_entity_poly.type
_entity_poly.pdbx_seq_one_letter_code
_entity_poly.pdbx_strand_id
1 'polypeptide(L)'
;MTEPGQSNGGFWRSLRSGNFNSAIASMRGAQTAQQLAFIRSQMKDNRRPEVLGTPLDELEVVVFDLETTGFNHQHGDEILSFGATKVIGEQVIENETFHMIVNSGAPVPPFIAELTGITQHMVDAAPPLMEGLHDFMAFIGGRVLVAHAAAHDRGFLNAALWKTSKVRLTHRLLDTMMLAQRLYPEQKDYSLDELLRSSGIPVEGRHHALSDARMTARLWADYMQEIQARGHATTLGDLYVYLSEA
;
A
#
# COMPACT_ATOMS: atom_id res chain seq x y z
N MET A 1 50.34 -37.73 -6.64
CA MET A 1 50.73 -36.31 -6.77
C MET A 1 50.28 -35.87 -8.14
N THR A 2 49.18 -35.13 -8.20
CA THR A 2 48.59 -34.56 -9.41
C THR A 2 48.30 -33.10 -9.06
N GLU A 3 48.94 -32.18 -9.77
CA GLU A 3 48.73 -30.73 -9.59
C GLU A 3 47.47 -30.24 -10.35
N PRO A 4 46.75 -29.23 -9.84
CA PRO A 4 45.60 -28.63 -10.52
C PRO A 4 45.89 -27.26 -11.17
N GLY A 5 45.18 -27.00 -12.28
CA GLY A 5 44.50 -25.71 -12.50
C GLY A 5 45.22 -24.64 -13.33
N GLN A 6 44.96 -24.60 -14.64
CA GLN A 6 45.17 -23.40 -15.46
C GLN A 6 44.08 -22.35 -15.18
N SER A 7 44.52 -21.12 -14.85
CA SER A 7 43.68 -19.94 -14.67
C SER A 7 43.36 -19.25 -16.02
N ASN A 8 42.07 -19.10 -16.33
CA ASN A 8 41.58 -18.36 -17.50
C ASN A 8 41.59 -16.84 -17.26
N GLY A 9 42.71 -16.19 -17.60
CA GLY A 9 42.87 -14.73 -17.58
C GLY A 9 42.34 -14.01 -18.84
N GLY A 10 41.18 -14.40 -19.37
CA GLY A 10 40.66 -13.93 -20.67
C GLY A 10 39.40 -13.06 -20.64
N PHE A 11 38.69 -12.96 -19.51
CA PHE A 11 37.35 -12.33 -19.49
C PHE A 11 37.37 -10.84 -19.15
N TRP A 12 38.38 -10.37 -18.39
CA TRP A 12 38.39 -9.01 -17.83
C TRP A 12 39.02 -7.93 -18.72
N ARG A 13 39.51 -8.27 -19.92
CA ARG A 13 40.15 -7.29 -20.84
C ARG A 13 39.23 -6.70 -21.92
N SER A 14 38.00 -7.17 -22.10
CA SER A 14 37.06 -6.58 -23.08
C SER A 14 36.00 -5.62 -22.48
N LEU A 15 35.92 -5.50 -21.15
CA LEU A 15 34.95 -4.63 -20.44
C LEU A 15 35.32 -3.13 -20.44
N ARG A 16 36.21 -2.68 -21.33
CA ARG A 16 36.48 -1.25 -21.58
C ARG A 16 36.23 -0.92 -23.05
N SER A 17 34.99 -1.03 -23.50
CA SER A 17 34.51 -0.26 -24.66
C SER A 17 33.01 -0.03 -24.53
N GLY A 18 32.60 1.25 -24.65
CA GLY A 18 31.29 1.74 -24.27
C GLY A 18 30.17 1.25 -25.20
N ASN A 19 29.32 0.36 -24.68
CA ASN A 19 27.98 0.09 -25.23
C ASN A 19 27.02 -0.64 -24.25
N PHE A 20 27.46 -1.03 -23.06
CA PHE A 20 26.61 -1.72 -22.08
C PHE A 20 25.62 -0.79 -21.35
N ASN A 21 26.01 0.47 -21.11
CA ASN A 21 25.16 1.42 -20.38
C ASN A 21 23.91 1.82 -21.18
N SER A 22 24.00 1.90 -22.50
CA SER A 22 22.87 2.25 -23.37
C SER A 22 21.86 1.10 -23.50
N ALA A 23 22.32 -0.15 -23.57
CA ALA A 23 21.45 -1.32 -23.59
C ALA A 23 20.71 -1.50 -22.25
N ILE A 24 21.40 -1.37 -21.12
CA ILE A 24 20.78 -1.43 -19.78
C ILE A 24 19.79 -0.27 -19.58
N ALA A 25 20.16 0.95 -19.99
CA ALA A 25 19.25 2.10 -19.93
C ALA A 25 18.03 1.93 -20.84
N SER A 26 18.21 1.36 -22.03
CA SER A 26 17.12 1.07 -22.97
C SER A 26 16.19 -0.02 -22.42
N MET A 27 16.74 -1.07 -21.81
CA MET A 27 15.96 -2.12 -21.13
C MET A 27 15.19 -1.56 -19.93
N ARG A 28 15.83 -0.76 -19.08
CA ARG A 28 15.15 -0.06 -17.97
C ARG A 28 14.05 0.87 -18.49
N GLY A 29 14.32 1.62 -19.55
CA GLY A 29 13.34 2.51 -20.18
C GLY A 29 12.13 1.76 -20.76
N ALA A 30 12.36 0.61 -21.39
CA ALA A 30 11.27 -0.24 -21.89
C ALA A 30 10.45 -0.84 -20.75
N GLN A 31 11.09 -1.31 -19.68
CA GLN A 31 10.42 -1.83 -18.49
C GLN A 31 9.58 -0.74 -17.81
N THR A 32 10.11 0.46 -17.62
CA THR A 32 9.36 1.61 -17.08
C THR A 32 8.16 1.95 -17.96
N ALA A 33 8.30 1.93 -19.29
CA ALA A 33 7.17 2.18 -20.19
C ALA A 33 6.05 1.13 -20.06
N GLN A 34 6.40 -0.14 -19.88
CA GLN A 34 5.45 -1.22 -19.62
C GLN A 34 4.73 -1.05 -18.28
N GLN A 35 5.47 -0.74 -17.20
CA GLN A 35 4.90 -0.46 -15.88
C GLN A 35 3.92 0.73 -15.94
N LEU A 36 4.29 1.81 -16.63
CA LEU A 36 3.44 2.98 -16.85
C LEU A 36 2.15 2.63 -17.60
N ALA A 37 2.27 1.82 -18.66
CA ALA A 37 1.11 1.37 -19.43
C ALA A 37 0.17 0.52 -18.57
N PHE A 38 0.72 -0.38 -17.75
CA PHE A 38 -0.03 -1.21 -16.81
C PHE A 38 -0.79 -0.36 -15.78
N ILE A 39 -0.12 0.56 -15.07
CA ILE A 39 -0.78 1.42 -14.08
C ILE A 39 -1.92 2.21 -14.75
N ARG A 40 -1.68 2.76 -15.94
CA ARG A 40 -2.71 3.51 -16.68
C ARG A 40 -3.90 2.66 -17.10
N SER A 41 -3.71 1.39 -17.45
CA SER A 41 -4.82 0.50 -17.79
C SER A 41 -5.65 0.16 -16.56
N GLN A 42 -5.01 -0.12 -15.41
CA GLN A 42 -5.72 -0.40 -14.15
C GLN A 42 -6.65 0.76 -13.73
N MET A 43 -6.25 2.02 -13.97
CA MET A 43 -7.08 3.19 -13.62
C MET A 43 -8.35 3.35 -14.46
N LYS A 44 -8.43 2.73 -15.64
CA LYS A 44 -9.64 2.80 -16.48
C LYS A 44 -10.72 1.83 -16.03
N ASP A 45 -10.34 0.69 -15.45
CA ASP A 45 -11.23 -0.45 -15.22
C ASP A 45 -11.86 -0.49 -13.82
N ASN A 46 -11.48 0.43 -12.92
CA ASN A 46 -11.79 0.35 -11.48
C ASN A 46 -13.07 1.10 -11.05
N ARG A 47 -13.81 1.71 -11.98
CA ARG A 47 -15.10 2.36 -11.69
C ARG A 47 -16.26 1.45 -12.09
N ARG A 48 -16.43 0.35 -11.36
CA ARG A 48 -17.50 -0.62 -11.57
C ARG A 48 -18.66 -0.32 -10.62
N PRO A 49 -19.80 0.23 -11.09
CA PRO A 49 -20.97 0.46 -10.25
C PRO A 49 -21.51 -0.83 -9.64
N GLU A 50 -21.28 -1.97 -10.29
CA GLU A 50 -21.76 -3.28 -9.89
C GLU A 50 -21.26 -3.70 -8.50
N VAL A 51 -20.08 -3.23 -8.08
CA VAL A 51 -19.51 -3.55 -6.76
C VAL A 51 -20.35 -3.00 -5.60
N LEU A 52 -21.23 -2.00 -5.85
CA LEU A 52 -22.12 -1.48 -4.82
C LEU A 52 -23.18 -2.50 -4.38
N GLY A 53 -23.56 -3.43 -5.24
CA GLY A 53 -24.50 -4.49 -4.90
C GLY A 53 -23.86 -5.69 -4.20
N THR A 54 -22.54 -5.70 -4.02
CA THR A 54 -21.84 -6.83 -3.40
C THR A 54 -22.21 -6.93 -1.92
N PRO A 55 -22.67 -8.11 -1.45
CA PRO A 55 -22.89 -8.39 -0.04
C PRO A 55 -21.62 -8.18 0.79
N LEU A 56 -21.75 -7.66 2.01
CA LEU A 56 -20.58 -7.37 2.86
C LEU A 56 -19.80 -8.62 3.24
N ASP A 57 -20.45 -9.77 3.40
CA ASP A 57 -19.82 -11.07 3.69
C ASP A 57 -19.06 -11.67 2.50
N GLU A 58 -19.35 -11.24 1.28
CA GLU A 58 -18.65 -11.63 0.04
C GLU A 58 -17.66 -10.57 -0.46
N LEU A 59 -17.64 -9.38 0.15
CA LEU A 59 -16.88 -8.24 -0.35
C LEU A 59 -15.37 -8.48 -0.24
N GLU A 60 -14.68 -8.50 -1.38
CA GLU A 60 -13.22 -8.47 -1.40
C GLU A 60 -12.70 -7.03 -1.27
N VAL A 61 -11.93 -6.77 -0.22
CA VAL A 61 -11.22 -5.51 -0.02
C VAL A 61 -9.72 -5.74 0.14
N VAL A 62 -8.94 -4.69 -0.10
CA VAL A 62 -7.53 -4.63 0.29
C VAL A 62 -7.35 -3.52 1.30
N VAL A 63 -6.91 -3.91 2.49
CA VAL A 63 -6.56 -2.99 3.56
C VAL A 63 -5.09 -2.68 3.42
N PHE A 64 -4.72 -1.39 3.44
CA PHE A 64 -3.34 -0.98 3.25
C PHE A 64 -2.96 0.19 4.15
N ASP A 65 -1.65 0.36 4.31
CA ASP A 65 -1.00 1.43 5.06
C ASP A 65 0.35 1.77 4.38
N LEU A 66 0.84 2.98 4.60
CA LEU A 66 2.11 3.48 4.07
C LEU A 66 3.00 4.04 5.18
N GLU A 67 4.28 3.69 5.13
CA GLU A 67 5.31 4.48 5.82
C GLU A 67 5.86 5.54 4.88
N THR A 68 6.12 6.73 5.42
CA THR A 68 6.49 7.91 4.65
C THR A 68 7.63 8.69 5.32
N THR A 69 8.31 9.57 4.58
CA THR A 69 9.38 10.42 5.15
C THR A 69 8.85 11.54 6.06
N GLY A 70 7.55 11.67 6.23
CA GLY A 70 6.91 12.76 6.97
C GLY A 70 5.42 12.83 6.66
N PHE A 71 4.74 13.89 7.09
CA PHE A 71 3.27 13.94 7.03
C PHE A 71 2.70 14.69 5.82
N ASN A 72 3.54 15.27 4.96
CA ASN A 72 3.11 16.28 4.01
C ASN A 72 3.57 16.00 2.57
N HIS A 73 2.78 15.17 1.88
CA HIS A 73 2.95 14.87 0.46
C HIS A 73 2.99 16.12 -0.46
N GLN A 74 2.42 17.26 -0.03
CA GLN A 74 2.46 18.50 -0.81
C GLN A 74 3.80 19.24 -0.68
N HIS A 75 4.56 18.97 0.36
CA HIS A 75 5.83 19.64 0.68
C HIS A 75 7.06 18.75 0.45
N GLY A 76 6.89 17.65 -0.29
CA GLY A 76 7.99 16.82 -0.77
C GLY A 76 8.26 15.58 0.09
N ASP A 77 7.44 15.27 1.08
CA ASP A 77 7.51 13.97 1.73
C ASP A 77 7.11 12.86 0.74
N GLU A 78 7.80 11.72 0.82
CA GLU A 78 7.62 10.60 -0.10
C GLU A 78 7.37 9.27 0.62
N ILE A 79 6.85 8.29 -0.12
CA ILE A 79 6.60 6.94 0.37
C ILE A 79 7.93 6.21 0.59
N LEU A 80 8.03 5.53 1.73
CA LEU A 80 9.14 4.66 2.12
C LEU A 80 8.77 3.18 2.03
N SER A 81 7.55 2.81 2.42
CA SER A 81 7.10 1.44 2.29
C SER A 81 5.59 1.35 2.07
N PHE A 82 5.19 0.21 1.50
CA PHE A 82 3.81 -0.19 1.30
C PHE A 82 3.56 -1.43 2.14
N GLY A 83 2.39 -1.51 2.78
CA GLY A 83 1.90 -2.70 3.43
C GLY A 83 0.44 -2.90 3.09
N ALA A 84 0.04 -4.13 2.74
CA ALA A 84 -1.35 -4.43 2.45
C ALA A 84 -1.70 -5.89 2.72
N THR A 85 -2.98 -6.13 3.01
CA THR A 85 -3.54 -7.46 3.20
C THR A 85 -4.93 -7.55 2.58
N LYS A 86 -5.26 -8.70 2.00
CA LYS A 86 -6.60 -8.96 1.47
C LYS A 86 -7.55 -9.37 2.59
N VAL A 87 -8.80 -8.93 2.48
CA VAL A 87 -9.92 -9.37 3.33
C VAL A 87 -11.08 -9.77 2.42
N ILE A 88 -11.77 -10.87 2.78
CA ILE A 88 -13.01 -11.30 2.13
C ILE A 88 -14.08 -11.35 3.22
N GLY A 89 -15.06 -10.44 3.12
CA GLY A 89 -16.02 -10.20 4.19
C GLY A 89 -15.35 -9.86 5.51
N GLU A 90 -15.53 -10.73 6.50
CA GLU A 90 -14.93 -10.60 7.83
C GLU A 90 -13.59 -11.36 7.95
N GLN A 91 -13.19 -12.12 6.93
CA GLN A 91 -12.00 -12.97 6.98
C GLN A 91 -10.76 -12.26 6.43
N VAL A 92 -9.78 -12.02 7.29
CA VAL A 92 -8.43 -11.59 6.88
C VAL A 92 -7.70 -12.78 6.23
N ILE A 93 -7.24 -12.60 5.00
CA ILE A 93 -6.53 -13.63 4.24
C ILE A 93 -5.03 -13.50 4.50
N GLU A 94 -4.57 -14.05 5.62
CA GLU A 94 -3.20 -13.84 6.18
C GLU A 94 -2.04 -14.19 5.22
N ASN A 95 -2.29 -15.03 4.22
CA ASN A 95 -1.32 -15.43 3.19
C ASN A 95 -1.39 -14.60 1.90
N GLU A 96 -2.39 -13.72 1.74
CA GLU A 96 -2.50 -12.77 0.62
C GLU A 96 -2.12 -11.37 1.12
N THR A 97 -0.81 -11.16 1.29
CA THR A 97 -0.23 -9.89 1.77
C THR A 97 0.79 -9.32 0.80
N PHE A 98 0.96 -8.00 0.85
CA PHE A 98 2.01 -7.27 0.14
C PHE A 98 2.82 -6.42 1.12
N HIS A 99 4.14 -6.45 0.98
CA HIS A 99 5.03 -5.54 1.70
C HIS A 99 6.23 -5.21 0.84
N MET A 100 6.56 -3.93 0.72
CA MET A 100 7.73 -3.49 -0.03
C MET A 100 8.25 -2.15 0.49
N ILE A 101 9.55 -2.10 0.82
CA ILE A 101 10.29 -0.84 0.98
C ILE A 101 10.69 -0.35 -0.41
N VAL A 102 10.64 0.96 -0.65
CA VAL A 102 10.95 1.56 -1.95
C VAL A 102 11.94 2.71 -1.83
N ASN A 103 12.68 2.92 -2.91
CA ASN A 103 13.52 4.08 -3.10
C ASN A 103 12.78 5.16 -3.88
N SER A 104 12.35 6.20 -3.16
CA SER A 104 11.70 7.39 -3.71
C SER A 104 12.70 8.47 -4.17
N GLY A 105 13.96 8.33 -3.77
CA GLY A 105 15.04 9.31 -3.91
C GLY A 105 15.06 10.37 -2.80
N ALA A 106 14.09 10.35 -1.88
CA ALA A 106 14.05 11.27 -0.74
C ALA A 106 14.92 10.73 0.42
N PRO A 107 15.57 11.61 1.20
CA PRO A 107 16.27 11.21 2.40
C PRO A 107 15.29 10.78 3.50
N VAL A 108 15.65 9.78 4.29
CA VAL A 108 14.89 9.35 5.46
C VAL A 108 15.26 10.22 6.67
N PRO A 109 14.33 11.00 7.25
CA PRO A 109 14.63 11.78 8.44
C PRO A 109 14.96 10.89 9.65
N PRO A 110 15.89 11.29 10.54
CA PRO A 110 16.28 10.46 11.68
C PRO A 110 15.12 10.03 12.58
N PHE A 111 14.15 10.91 12.83
CA PHE A 111 12.99 10.59 13.65
C PHE A 111 12.06 9.55 12.98
N ILE A 112 11.96 9.55 11.65
CA ILE A 112 11.21 8.54 10.89
C ILE A 112 11.93 7.20 10.94
N ALA A 113 13.26 7.20 10.80
CA ALA A 113 14.04 5.98 10.92
C ALA A 113 13.96 5.37 12.33
N GLU A 114 13.93 6.21 13.38
CA GLU A 114 13.70 5.77 14.76
C GLU A 114 12.29 5.20 14.95
N LEU A 115 11.28 5.86 14.38
CA LEU A 115 9.88 5.47 14.51
C LEU A 115 9.56 4.15 13.78
N THR A 116 10.01 4.04 12.53
CA THR A 116 9.61 2.95 11.61
C THR A 116 10.64 1.83 11.51
N GLY A 117 11.88 2.08 11.96
CA GLY A 117 13.02 1.20 11.73
C GLY A 117 13.53 1.19 10.29
N ILE A 118 12.91 1.92 9.35
CA ILE A 118 13.36 2.02 7.96
C ILE A 118 14.57 2.95 7.91
N THR A 119 15.74 2.39 7.61
CA THR A 119 16.99 3.16 7.52
C THR A 119 17.24 3.67 6.10
N GLN A 120 18.04 4.74 5.97
CA GLN A 120 18.49 5.22 4.66
C GLN A 120 19.15 4.11 3.83
N HIS A 121 19.96 3.25 4.46
CA HIS A 121 20.62 2.14 3.79
C HIS A 121 19.62 1.13 3.18
N MET A 122 18.52 0.86 3.88
CA MET A 122 17.46 -0.01 3.37
C MET A 122 16.77 0.62 2.16
N VAL A 123 16.49 1.92 2.21
CA VAL A 123 15.89 2.68 1.10
C VAL A 123 16.83 2.75 -0.10
N ASP A 124 18.12 3.00 0.12
CA ASP A 124 19.11 3.06 -0.97
C ASP A 124 19.25 1.71 -1.71
N ALA A 125 19.07 0.60 -0.99
CA ALA A 125 19.10 -0.75 -1.54
C ALA A 125 17.75 -1.22 -2.12
N ALA A 126 16.66 -0.48 -1.89
CA ALA A 126 15.32 -0.87 -2.29
C ALA A 126 15.03 -0.61 -3.78
N PRO A 127 14.03 -1.30 -4.38
CA PRO A 127 13.56 -1.02 -5.73
C PRO A 127 13.06 0.43 -5.89
N PRO A 128 13.13 1.02 -7.08
CA PRO A 128 12.59 2.37 -7.32
C PRO A 128 11.09 2.45 -7.02
N LEU A 129 10.61 3.62 -6.58
CA LEU A 129 9.19 3.87 -6.31
C LEU A 129 8.25 3.46 -7.45
N MET A 130 8.67 3.60 -8.71
CA MET A 130 7.86 3.19 -9.86
C MET A 130 7.60 1.68 -9.89
N GLU A 131 8.58 0.87 -9.48
CA GLU A 131 8.45 -0.58 -9.39
C GLU A 131 7.53 -0.98 -8.23
N GLY A 132 7.71 -0.37 -7.06
CA GLY A 132 6.81 -0.63 -5.93
C GLY A 132 5.37 -0.17 -6.18
N LEU A 133 5.17 0.96 -6.86
CA LEU A 133 3.84 1.35 -7.32
C LEU A 133 3.27 0.31 -8.29
N HIS A 134 4.04 -0.15 -9.29
CA HIS A 134 3.57 -1.17 -10.21
C HIS A 134 3.10 -2.43 -9.48
N ASP A 135 3.92 -2.95 -8.57
CA ASP A 135 3.63 -4.18 -7.85
C ASP A 135 2.48 -4.02 -6.85
N PHE A 136 2.41 -2.87 -6.17
CA PHE A 136 1.27 -2.51 -5.32
C PHE A 136 -0.03 -2.42 -6.13
N MET A 137 -0.02 -1.72 -7.28
CA MET A 137 -1.18 -1.61 -8.15
C MET A 137 -1.63 -2.98 -8.70
N ALA A 138 -0.67 -3.89 -8.95
CA ALA A 138 -0.98 -5.27 -9.36
C ALA A 138 -1.61 -6.08 -8.23
N PHE A 139 -1.10 -5.94 -7.00
CA PHE A 139 -1.65 -6.60 -5.81
C PHE A 139 -3.09 -6.16 -5.53
N ILE A 140 -3.35 -4.84 -5.49
CA ILE A 140 -4.68 -4.33 -5.18
C ILE A 140 -5.70 -4.61 -6.29
N GLY A 141 -5.25 -4.73 -7.54
CA GLY A 141 -6.12 -4.95 -8.70
C GLY A 141 -7.23 -3.90 -8.77
N GLY A 142 -8.48 -4.33 -8.98
CA GLY A 142 -9.67 -3.47 -9.01
C GLY A 142 -10.51 -3.47 -7.74
N ARG A 143 -9.99 -3.96 -6.61
CA ARG A 143 -10.73 -4.13 -5.36
C ARG A 143 -11.03 -2.81 -4.68
N VAL A 144 -11.98 -2.82 -3.74
CA VAL A 144 -12.18 -1.69 -2.84
C VAL A 144 -10.98 -1.62 -1.90
N LEU A 145 -10.47 -0.41 -1.67
CA LEU A 145 -9.39 -0.16 -0.74
C LEU A 145 -9.94 0.30 0.61
N VAL A 146 -9.23 -0.04 1.67
CA VAL A 146 -9.50 0.36 3.04
C VAL A 146 -8.20 0.86 3.66
N ALA A 147 -8.24 1.98 4.36
CA ALA A 147 -7.12 2.48 5.16
C ALA A 147 -7.65 3.16 6.44
N HIS A 148 -6.77 3.49 7.36
CA HIS A 148 -7.11 4.27 8.55
C HIS A 148 -6.66 5.73 8.35
N ALA A 149 -7.55 6.70 8.59
CA ALA A 149 -7.30 8.10 8.25
C ALA A 149 -6.90 8.27 6.77
N ALA A 150 -7.64 7.58 5.89
CA ALA A 150 -7.32 7.29 4.50
C ALA A 150 -7.04 8.50 3.60
N ALA A 151 -7.35 9.72 4.06
CA ALA A 151 -6.96 10.96 3.38
C ALA A 151 -5.43 11.11 3.29
N HIS A 152 -4.70 10.68 4.33
CA HIS A 152 -3.24 10.71 4.38
C HIS A 152 -2.65 9.81 3.28
N ASP A 153 -2.94 8.51 3.32
CA ASP A 153 -2.43 7.52 2.37
C ASP A 153 -2.81 7.83 0.93
N ARG A 154 -4.06 8.26 0.71
CA ARG A 154 -4.55 8.69 -0.59
C ARG A 154 -3.76 9.88 -1.14
N GLY A 155 -3.38 10.82 -0.27
CA GLY A 155 -2.55 11.96 -0.64
C GLY A 155 -1.19 11.52 -1.15
N PHE A 156 -0.50 10.67 -0.40
CA PHE A 156 0.79 10.11 -0.77
C PHE A 156 0.73 9.25 -2.04
N LEU A 157 -0.24 8.33 -2.14
CA LEU A 157 -0.44 7.52 -3.36
C LEU A 157 -0.69 8.40 -4.58
N ASN A 158 -1.55 9.42 -4.47
CA ASN A 158 -1.82 10.32 -5.59
C ASN A 158 -0.60 11.16 -5.97
N ALA A 159 0.18 11.64 -5.01
CA ALA A 159 1.41 12.36 -5.28
C ALA A 159 2.42 11.46 -6.02
N ALA A 160 2.60 10.22 -5.56
CA ALA A 160 3.48 9.23 -6.16
C ALA A 160 3.02 8.82 -7.57
N LEU A 161 1.73 8.53 -7.76
CA LEU A 161 1.12 8.20 -9.06
C LEU A 161 1.18 9.38 -10.04
N TRP A 162 1.01 10.61 -9.56
CA TRP A 162 1.13 11.80 -10.41
C TRP A 162 2.59 12.07 -10.80
N LYS A 163 3.52 11.94 -9.85
CA LYS A 163 4.97 12.11 -10.08
C LYS A 163 5.45 11.13 -11.16
N THR A 164 5.10 9.86 -11.02
CA THR A 164 5.62 8.77 -11.87
C THR A 164 4.80 8.56 -13.15
N SER A 165 3.47 8.53 -13.05
CA SER A 165 2.59 7.97 -14.09
C SER A 165 1.62 8.98 -14.70
N LYS A 166 1.49 10.16 -14.09
CA LYS A 166 0.53 11.23 -14.45
C LYS A 166 -0.93 10.76 -14.38
N VAL A 167 -1.23 9.92 -13.38
CA VAL A 167 -2.59 9.46 -13.08
C VAL A 167 -2.93 9.73 -11.61
N ARG A 168 -4.20 9.55 -11.27
CA ARG A 168 -4.71 9.58 -9.90
C ARG A 168 -5.38 8.26 -9.58
N LEU A 169 -5.38 7.89 -8.31
CA LEU A 169 -6.09 6.72 -7.81
C LEU A 169 -7.59 6.84 -8.12
N THR A 170 -8.13 5.83 -8.79
CA THR A 170 -9.55 5.77 -9.16
C THR A 170 -10.36 4.78 -8.34
N HIS A 171 -9.68 3.99 -7.50
CA HIS A 171 -10.30 3.03 -6.61
C HIS A 171 -11.28 3.68 -5.64
N ARG A 172 -12.30 2.91 -5.27
CA ARG A 172 -13.08 3.20 -4.06
C ARG A 172 -12.17 3.02 -2.85
N LEU A 173 -12.19 3.99 -1.94
CA LEU A 173 -11.38 3.98 -0.73
C LEU A 173 -12.25 4.35 0.48
N LEU A 174 -12.41 3.40 1.39
CA LEU A 174 -13.12 3.54 2.66
C LEU A 174 -12.12 3.84 3.79
N ASP A 175 -12.60 4.56 4.79
CA ASP A 175 -11.80 4.99 5.94
C ASP A 175 -12.34 4.36 7.23
N THR A 176 -11.52 3.56 7.89
CA THR A 176 -11.88 2.93 9.17
C THR A 176 -12.10 3.96 10.28
N MET A 177 -11.43 5.12 10.22
CA MET A 177 -11.66 6.20 11.17
C MET A 177 -13.08 6.78 11.02
N MET A 178 -13.56 6.94 9.79
CA MET A 178 -14.93 7.42 9.54
C MET A 178 -15.98 6.38 10.00
N LEU A 179 -15.71 5.09 9.79
CA LEU A 179 -16.57 4.02 10.31
C LEU A 179 -16.63 4.05 11.84
N ALA A 180 -15.49 4.20 12.50
CA ALA A 180 -15.41 4.29 13.95
C ALA A 180 -16.19 5.50 14.49
N GLN A 181 -16.05 6.68 13.85
CA GLN A 181 -16.82 7.88 14.21
C GLN A 181 -18.33 7.67 14.10
N ARG A 182 -18.76 6.89 13.10
CA ARG A 182 -20.18 6.59 12.89
C ARG A 182 -20.72 5.55 13.87
N LEU A 183 -19.92 4.53 14.20
CA LEU A 183 -20.26 3.46 15.14
C LEU A 183 -20.24 3.91 16.60
N TYR A 184 -19.27 4.77 16.96
CA TYR A 184 -18.97 5.17 18.32
C TYR A 184 -18.86 6.69 18.49
N PRO A 185 -19.92 7.48 18.20
CA PRO A 185 -19.84 8.95 18.12
C PRO A 185 -19.38 9.64 19.41
N GLU A 186 -19.54 9.00 20.57
CA GLU A 186 -19.13 9.52 21.89
C GLU A 186 -17.64 9.29 22.20
N GLN A 187 -16.91 8.59 21.33
CA GLN A 187 -15.49 8.32 21.51
C GLN A 187 -14.66 9.60 21.27
N LYS A 188 -13.66 9.82 22.13
CA LYS A 188 -12.85 11.05 22.16
C LYS A 188 -11.63 11.02 21.25
N ASP A 189 -11.11 9.83 20.98
CA ASP A 189 -9.92 9.60 20.17
C ASP A 189 -10.17 8.43 19.22
N TYR A 190 -9.88 8.65 17.95
CA TYR A 190 -10.06 7.69 16.87
C TYR A 190 -8.71 7.30 16.26
N SER A 191 -7.61 7.51 16.97
CA SER A 191 -6.30 6.96 16.60
C SER A 191 -6.39 5.44 16.46
N LEU A 192 -5.58 4.88 15.55
CA LEU A 192 -5.53 3.43 15.37
C LEU A 192 -5.23 2.72 16.69
N ASP A 193 -4.29 3.23 17.49
CA ASP A 193 -3.94 2.65 18.80
C ASP A 193 -5.13 2.60 19.75
N GLU A 194 -5.93 3.66 19.80
CA GLU A 194 -7.11 3.71 20.65
C GLU A 194 -8.19 2.74 20.19
N LEU A 195 -8.43 2.67 18.88
CA LEU A 195 -9.46 1.79 18.31
C LEU A 195 -9.08 0.31 18.41
N LEU A 196 -7.80 -0.03 18.26
CA LEU A 196 -7.31 -1.38 18.51
C LEU A 196 -7.50 -1.76 19.98
N ARG A 197 -7.15 -0.84 20.89
CA ARG A 197 -7.32 -1.04 22.33
C ARG A 197 -8.78 -1.23 22.72
N SER A 198 -9.69 -0.39 22.23
CA SER A 198 -11.12 -0.49 22.54
C SER A 198 -11.76 -1.75 21.97
N SER A 199 -11.27 -2.24 20.84
CA SER A 199 -11.73 -3.48 20.20
C SER A 199 -11.05 -4.75 20.75
N GLY A 200 -10.10 -4.61 21.68
CA GLY A 200 -9.36 -5.74 22.24
C GLY A 200 -8.39 -6.40 21.26
N ILE A 201 -8.02 -5.72 20.18
CA ILE A 201 -7.05 -6.20 19.19
C ILE A 201 -5.63 -5.90 19.70
N PRO A 202 -4.73 -6.90 19.80
CA PRO A 202 -3.36 -6.68 20.20
C PRO A 202 -2.62 -5.73 19.27
N VAL A 203 -1.89 -4.78 19.86
CA VAL A 203 -1.03 -3.85 19.14
C VAL A 203 0.34 -4.51 18.92
N GLU A 204 0.63 -4.92 17.70
CA GLU A 204 1.84 -5.67 17.34
C GLU A 204 2.57 -5.00 16.18
N GLY A 205 3.84 -4.63 16.39
CA GLY A 205 4.70 -4.13 15.33
C GLY A 205 4.22 -2.83 14.69
N ARG A 206 3.73 -1.87 15.48
CA ARG A 206 3.32 -0.53 15.02
C ARG A 206 4.45 0.18 14.26
N HIS A 207 4.05 1.08 13.35
CA HIS A 207 4.97 1.81 12.47
C HIS A 207 5.72 0.87 11.52
N HIS A 208 5.01 -0.15 11.07
CA HIS A 208 5.42 -1.03 10.00
C HIS A 208 4.20 -1.27 9.13
N ALA A 209 4.26 -0.78 7.89
CA ALA A 209 3.10 -0.71 7.00
C ALA A 209 2.29 -2.01 6.91
N LEU A 210 2.93 -3.19 6.84
CA LEU A 210 2.18 -4.45 6.76
C LEU A 210 1.52 -4.82 8.10
N SER A 211 2.19 -4.55 9.21
CA SER A 211 1.61 -4.81 10.54
C SER A 211 0.41 -3.92 10.77
N ASP A 212 0.51 -2.65 10.38
CA ASP A 212 -0.55 -1.65 10.51
C ASP A 212 -1.73 -1.97 9.58
N ALA A 213 -1.46 -2.41 8.35
CA ALA A 213 -2.50 -2.92 7.45
C ALA A 213 -3.22 -4.15 8.04
N ARG A 214 -2.51 -5.08 8.70
CA ARG A 214 -3.11 -6.27 9.34
C ARG A 214 -3.96 -5.91 10.55
N MET A 215 -3.48 -5.03 11.42
CA MET A 215 -4.26 -4.54 12.56
C MET A 215 -5.50 -3.78 12.09
N THR A 216 -5.35 -2.93 11.08
CA THR A 216 -6.48 -2.23 10.44
C THR A 216 -7.46 -3.21 9.78
N ALA A 217 -6.99 -4.34 9.25
CA ALA A 217 -7.85 -5.36 8.65
C ALA A 217 -8.69 -6.10 9.67
N ARG A 218 -8.14 -6.37 10.86
CA ARG A 218 -8.89 -6.91 12.00
C ARG A 218 -9.96 -5.93 12.47
N LEU A 219 -9.59 -4.66 12.59
CA LEU A 219 -10.53 -3.59 12.93
C LEU A 219 -11.66 -3.46 11.90
N TRP A 220 -11.32 -3.54 10.61
CA TRP A 220 -12.29 -3.57 9.52
C TRP A 220 -13.26 -4.75 9.65
N ALA A 221 -12.76 -5.96 9.92
CA ALA A 221 -13.58 -7.15 10.11
C ALA A 221 -14.56 -6.98 11.29
N ASP A 222 -14.07 -6.50 12.43
CA ASP A 222 -14.90 -6.22 13.62
C ASP A 222 -16.01 -5.20 13.29
N TYR A 223 -15.70 -4.15 12.52
CA TYR A 223 -16.69 -3.17 12.08
C TYR A 223 -17.71 -3.75 11.13
N MET A 224 -17.31 -4.58 10.17
CA MET A 224 -18.26 -5.24 9.25
C MET A 224 -19.21 -6.16 10.01
N GLN A 225 -18.70 -6.91 10.99
CA GLN A 225 -19.51 -7.76 11.85
C GLN A 225 -20.53 -6.92 12.65
N GLU A 226 -20.08 -5.83 13.28
CA GLU A 226 -20.94 -4.97 14.10
C GLU A 226 -22.01 -4.24 13.27
N ILE A 227 -21.63 -3.70 12.12
CA ILE A 227 -22.54 -2.99 11.19
C ILE A 227 -23.63 -3.93 10.69
N GLN A 228 -23.28 -5.17 10.32
CA GLN A 228 -24.25 -6.17 9.90
C GLN A 228 -25.14 -6.60 11.06
N ALA A 229 -24.58 -6.86 12.25
CA ALA A 229 -25.33 -7.26 13.44
C ALA A 229 -26.35 -6.20 13.89
N ARG A 230 -26.04 -4.92 13.69
CA ARG A 230 -26.95 -3.79 13.97
C ARG A 230 -27.94 -3.51 12.85
N GLY A 231 -27.85 -4.20 11.72
CA GLY A 231 -28.72 -4.02 10.56
C GLY A 231 -28.50 -2.68 9.84
N HIS A 232 -27.30 -2.11 9.94
CA HIS A 232 -26.97 -0.83 9.31
C HIS A 232 -26.65 -0.95 7.82
N ALA A 233 -26.01 -2.06 7.41
CA ALA A 233 -25.69 -2.33 6.02
C ALA A 233 -25.58 -3.83 5.76
N THR A 234 -25.98 -4.28 4.58
CA THR A 234 -25.77 -5.66 4.11
C THR A 234 -25.00 -5.71 2.79
N THR A 235 -24.92 -4.59 2.06
CA THR A 235 -24.10 -4.43 0.85
C THR A 235 -23.12 -3.26 0.97
N LEU A 236 -22.14 -3.20 0.06
CA LEU A 236 -21.25 -2.03 -0.05
C LEU A 236 -22.03 -0.72 -0.29
N GLY A 237 -23.11 -0.78 -1.07
CA GLY A 237 -23.99 0.35 -1.32
C GLY A 237 -24.62 0.88 -0.04
N ASP A 238 -25.17 -0.01 0.78
CA ASP A 238 -25.74 0.35 2.08
C ASP A 238 -24.67 0.93 3.02
N LEU A 239 -23.45 0.40 2.98
CA LEU A 239 -22.34 0.93 3.77
C LEU A 239 -22.01 2.39 3.39
N TYR A 240 -22.07 2.74 2.10
CA TYR A 240 -21.94 4.13 1.66
C TYR A 240 -23.10 5.00 2.13
N VAL A 241 -24.34 4.49 2.11
CA VAL A 241 -25.49 5.22 2.65
C VAL A 241 -25.30 5.48 4.14
N TYR A 242 -24.95 4.45 4.91
CA TYR A 242 -24.69 4.53 6.35
C TYR A 242 -23.64 5.61 6.71
N LEU A 243 -22.55 5.68 5.93
CA LEU A 243 -21.50 6.68 6.09
C LEU A 243 -21.93 8.10 5.66
N SER A 244 -22.95 8.24 4.81
CA SER A 244 -23.42 9.53 4.31
C SER A 244 -24.47 10.23 5.19
N GLU A 245 -25.09 9.50 6.10
CA GLU A 245 -26.15 9.99 7.01
C GLU A 245 -25.61 10.70 8.26
N ALA A 246 -24.38 11.21 8.22
CA ALA A 246 -23.70 11.90 9.33
C ALA A 246 -23.82 13.42 9.25
#